data_AF-A0A355WG23-F1
#
_entry.id   AF-A0A355WG23-F1
#
_cell.length_a   1.000
_cell.length_b   1.000
_cell.length_c   1.000
_cell.angle_alpha   90.00
_cell.angle_beta   90.00
_cell.angle_gamma   90.00
#
_symmetry.space_group_name_H-M   'P 1'
#
loop_
_entity.id
_entity.type
_entity.pdbx_description
1 polymer ?
#
loop_
_entity_poly.entity_id
_entity_poly.type
_entity_poly.pdbx_seq_one_letter_code
_entity_poly.pdbx_strand_id
1 'polypeptide(L)' 'MRNLHRALPAEKRGEWHETAQELAKRVHRLFDAGDVVMVKGSKGSKAALVVDAIKKLGQANGT' A
#
# COMPACT_ATOMS: atom_id res chain seq x y z
N MET A 1 -7.66 11.16 -0.42
CA MET A 1 -8.21 10.06 0.42
C MET A 1 -8.29 10.37 1.93
N ARG A 2 -7.74 11.49 2.44
CA ARG A 2 -7.70 11.81 3.88
C ARG A 2 -9.08 11.84 4.56
N ASN A 3 -10.08 12.41 3.91
CA ASN A 3 -11.43 12.51 4.47
C ASN A 3 -12.10 11.14 4.61
N LEU A 4 -11.91 10.23 3.66
CA LEU A 4 -12.43 8.86 3.74
C LEU A 4 -11.76 8.07 4.88
N HIS A 5 -10.45 8.23 5.07
CA HIS A 5 -9.75 7.64 6.22
C HIS A 5 -10.28 8.17 7.55
N ARG A 6 -10.46 9.48 7.68
CA ARG A 6 -11.03 10.12 8.89
C ARG A 6 -12.48 9.73 9.16
N ALA A 7 -13.25 9.36 8.13
CA ALA A 7 -14.64 8.92 8.29
C ALA A 7 -14.76 7.52 8.90
N LEU A 8 -13.70 6.70 8.85
CA LEU A 8 -13.72 5.35 9.43
C LEU A 8 -13.57 5.40 10.96
N PRO A 9 -14.16 4.44 11.71
CA PRO A 9 -13.81 4.18 13.11
C PRO A 9 -12.31 3.93 13.28
N ALA A 10 -11.74 4.29 14.44
CA ALA A 10 -10.29 4.28 14.66
C ALA A 10 -9.67 2.88 14.46
N GLU A 11 -10.35 1.85 14.94
CA GLU A 11 -9.96 0.45 14.82
C GLU A 11 -10.01 -0.09 13.39
N LYS A 12 -10.68 0.62 12.48
CA LYS A 12 -10.75 0.30 11.04
C LYS A 12 -9.83 1.15 10.18
N ARG A 13 -9.10 2.10 10.79
CA ARG A 13 -8.14 2.95 10.08
C ARG A 13 -6.81 2.23 9.96
N GLY A 14 -6.45 1.86 8.73
CA GLY A 14 -5.06 1.54 8.39
C GLY A 14 -4.17 2.79 8.34
N GLU A 15 -2.96 2.65 7.79
CA GLU A 15 -2.09 3.80 7.56
C GLU A 15 -2.66 4.76 6.49
N TRP A 16 -2.37 6.05 6.64
CA TRP A 16 -2.65 7.07 5.64
C TRP A 16 -1.37 7.86 5.35
N HIS A 17 -1.09 8.08 4.06
CA HIS A 17 0.07 8.83 3.57
C HIS A 17 -0.38 9.87 2.54
N GLU A 18 0.35 10.98 2.42
CA GLU A 18 0.00 12.08 1.48
C GLU A 18 0.27 11.66 0.04
N THR A 19 1.32 10.87 -0.19
CA THR A 19 1.73 10.43 -1.53
C THR A 19 1.82 8.91 -1.66
N ALA A 20 1.66 8.42 -2.90
CA ALA A 20 1.86 7.00 -3.21
C ALA A 20 3.30 6.54 -2.95
N GLN A 21 4.28 7.43 -3.13
CA GLN A 21 5.70 7.16 -2.88
C GLN A 21 5.99 6.90 -1.40
N GLU A 22 5.36 7.65 -0.50
CA GLU A 22 5.50 7.44 0.95
C GLU A 22 4.92 6.09 1.36
N LEU A 23 3.72 5.75 0.87
CA LEU A 23 3.13 4.44 1.11
C LEU A 23 3.99 3.30 0.53
N ALA A 24 4.51 3.46 -0.69
CA ALA A 24 5.38 2.47 -1.33
C ALA A 24 6.64 2.15 -0.53
N LYS A 25 7.17 3.09 0.26
CA LYS A 25 8.28 2.82 1.17
C LYS A 25 7.86 1.97 2.38
N ARG A 26 6.57 1.94 2.73
CA ARG A 26 6.02 1.28 3.92
C ARG A 26 5.50 -0.14 3.68
N VAL A 27 5.06 -0.44 2.45
CA VAL A 27 4.36 -1.72 2.13
C VAL A 27 5.05 -2.98 2.61
N HIS A 28 6.39 -3.03 2.64
CA HIS A 28 7.16 -4.19 3.11
C HIS A 28 6.96 -4.55 4.59
N ARG A 29 6.27 -3.71 5.37
CA ARG A 29 5.93 -3.96 6.78
C ARG A 29 4.44 -4.11 7.03
N LEU A 30 3.60 -4.05 5.99
CA LEU A 30 2.14 -4.00 6.15
C LEU A 30 1.45 -5.36 6.00
N PHE A 31 2.16 -6.35 5.47
CA PHE A 31 1.65 -7.70 5.23
C PHE A 31 2.80 -8.70 5.33
N ASP A 32 2.45 -9.98 5.50
CA ASP A 32 3.37 -11.09 5.67
C ASP A 32 3.24 -12.11 4.53
N ALA A 33 4.11 -13.13 4.53
CA ALA A 33 4.07 -14.22 3.58
C ALA A 33 2.72 -14.97 3.67
N GLY A 34 2.07 -15.13 2.51
CA GLY A 34 0.76 -15.78 2.40
C GLY A 34 -0.42 -14.81 2.35
N ASP A 35 -0.23 -13.53 2.64
CA ASP A 35 -1.30 -12.53 2.54
C ASP A 35 -1.70 -12.25 1.08
N VAL A 36 -3.00 -11.99 0.87
CA VAL A 36 -3.55 -11.55 -0.41
C VAL A 36 -3.87 -10.07 -0.35
N VAL A 37 -3.26 -9.27 -1.22
CA VAL A 37 -3.36 -7.80 -1.21
C VAL A 37 -4.03 -7.28 -2.48
N MET A 38 -4.96 -6.32 -2.33
CA MET A 38 -5.57 -5.58 -3.44
C MET A 38 -5.15 -4.11 -3.41
N VAL A 39 -4.62 -3.61 -4.53
CA VAL A 39 -4.31 -2.18 -4.70
C VAL A 39 -5.32 -1.55 -5.64
N LYS A 40 -5.97 -0.47 -5.22
CA LYS A 40 -6.96 0.25 -6.01
C LYS A 40 -6.63 1.74 -6.10
N GLY A 41 -6.64 2.28 -7.32
CA GLY A 41 -6.48 3.70 -7.58
C GLY A 41 -6.65 4.03 -9.06
N SER A 42 -6.99 5.28 -9.37
CA SER A 42 -7.00 5.79 -10.75
C SER A 42 -5.59 6.08 -11.24
N LYS A 43 -5.40 6.31 -12.55
CA LYS A 43 -4.08 6.68 -13.11
C LYS A 43 -3.44 7.87 -12.38
N GLY A 44 -4.22 8.91 -12.09
CA GLY A 44 -3.75 10.11 -11.39
C GLY A 44 -3.28 9.86 -9.94
N SER A 45 -3.77 8.80 -9.29
CA SER A 45 -3.35 8.44 -7.93
C SER A 45 -1.97 7.80 -7.85
N LYS A 46 -1.38 7.41 -9.00
CA LYS A 46 -0.07 6.75 -9.10
C LYS A 46 0.03 5.46 -8.27
N ALA A 47 -1.08 4.75 -8.07
CA ALA A 47 -1.12 3.49 -7.32
C ALA A 47 -0.20 2.39 -7.90
N ALA A 48 0.17 2.49 -9.18
CA ALA A 48 1.16 1.60 -9.81
C ALA A 48 2.51 1.59 -9.06
N LEU A 49 2.94 2.70 -8.47
CA LEU A 49 4.18 2.76 -7.68
C LEU A 49 4.15 1.83 -6.46
N VAL A 50 2.97 1.67 -5.86
CA VAL A 50 2.74 0.78 -4.72
C VAL A 50 2.79 -0.68 -5.20
N VAL A 51 2.13 -0.98 -6.33
CA VAL A 51 2.17 -2.32 -6.94
C VAL A 51 3.60 -2.75 -7.28
N ASP A 52 4.38 -1.85 -7.86
CA ASP A 52 5.78 -2.14 -8.22
C ASP A 52 6.64 -2.41 -6.98
N ALA A 53 6.44 -1.65 -5.90
CA ALA A 53 7.13 -1.89 -4.62
C ALA A 53 6.78 -3.27 -4.05
N ILE A 54 5.51 -3.68 -4.09
CA ILE A 54 5.07 -5.00 -3.62
C ILE A 54 5.73 -6.12 -4.45
N LYS A 55 5.71 -6.01 -5.78
CA LYS A 55 6.31 -7.02 -6.67
C LYS A 55 7.81 -7.21 -6.42
N LYS A 56 8.54 -6.12 -6.15
CA LYS A 56 9.98 -6.17 -5.86
C LYS A 56 10.31 -6.95 -4.59
N LEU A 57 9.41 -7.00 -3.60
CA LEU A 57 9.61 -7.81 -2.39
C LEU A 57 9.62 -9.31 -2.71
N GLY A 58 8.73 -9.76 -3.59
CA GLY A 58 8.69 -11.16 -4.02
C GLY A 58 9.87 -11.58 -4.90
N GLN A 59 10.51 -10.63 -5.59
CA GLN A 59 11.66 -10.88 -6.46
C GLN A 59 12.99 -10.95 -5.70
N ALA A 60 13.10 -10.30 -4.54
CA ALA A 60 14.32 -10.32 -3.72
C ALA A 60 14.64 -11.70 -3.13
N ASN A 61 13.67 -12.62 -3.11
CA ASN A 61 13.81 -13.99 -2.58
C ASN A 61 14.09 -15.04 -3.67
N GLY A 62 14.43 -14.62 -4.89
CA GLY A 62 14.84 -15.53 -5.97
C GLY A 62 16.34 -15.85 -5.92
N THR A 63 16.73 -16.85 -5.12
CA THR A 63 17.99 -17.59 -5.27
C THR A 63 17.73 -18.96 -5.85
#